data_AF-A0A822B875-F1
#
_entry.id   AF-A0A822B875-F1
#
_cell.length_a   1.000
_cell.length_b   1.000
_cell.length_c   1.000
_cell.angle_alpha   90.00
_cell.angle_beta   90.00
_cell.angle_gamma   90.00
#
_symmetry.space_group_name_H-M   'P 1'
#
loop_
_entity.id
_entity.type
_entity.pdbx_description
1 polymer ?
#
loop_
_entity_poly.entity_id
_entity_poly.type
_entity_poly.pdbx_seq_one_letter_code
_entity_poly.pdbx_strand_id
1 'polypeptide(L)'
;GKFMPIRQFFYFDAIECLPENVFLPSNEVTTESPTVVNLPMKPSRYLSQEIIFGQDFQEKLGKSKYFVVGSGAIGCEMLKNFAMMGIGCSEEGYVYVTDMDSIEKSNLNRQFLFRSWDIGKMKSTVAAEAVKAMNSRMNIRAYVDGVLP
;
A
#
# COMPACT_ATOMS: atom_id res chain seq x y z
N GLY A 1 -33.18 11.02 -6.04
CA GLY A 1 -31.95 10.21 -5.91
C GLY A 1 -30.94 10.69 -6.93
N LYS A 2 -29.75 11.12 -6.50
CA LYS A 2 -28.72 11.67 -7.40
C LYS A 2 -28.02 10.57 -8.23
N PHE A 3 -27.89 9.37 -7.67
CA PHE A 3 -27.32 8.18 -8.32
C PHE A 3 -28.20 6.96 -8.07
N MET A 4 -28.13 5.97 -8.98
CA MET A 4 -28.86 4.71 -8.83
C MET A 4 -28.12 3.78 -7.86
N PRO A 5 -28.77 3.24 -6.81
CA PRO A 5 -28.11 2.33 -5.88
C PRO A 5 -27.85 0.97 -6.52
N ILE A 6 -26.86 0.24 -5.98
CA ILE A 6 -26.69 -1.20 -6.25
C ILE A 6 -27.99 -1.90 -5.87
N ARG A 7 -28.56 -2.67 -6.81
CA ARG A 7 -29.76 -3.47 -6.60
C ARG A 7 -29.65 -4.81 -7.35
N GLN A 8 -29.66 -5.97 -6.69
CA GLN A 8 -29.68 -6.22 -5.24
C GLN A 8 -28.33 -6.69 -4.68
N PHE A 9 -27.56 -7.41 -5.49
CA PHE A 9 -26.32 -8.03 -5.07
C PHE A 9 -25.16 -7.48 -5.88
N PHE A 10 -24.00 -7.36 -5.23
CA PHE A 10 -22.74 -7.03 -5.87
C PHE A 10 -21.70 -8.01 -5.33
N TYR A 11 -21.27 -8.93 -6.18
CA TYR A 11 -20.19 -9.86 -5.90
C TYR A 11 -18.95 -9.39 -6.66
N PHE A 12 -17.81 -9.38 -5.98
CA PHE A 12 -16.52 -9.04 -6.55
C PHE A 12 -15.46 -9.93 -5.91
N ASP A 13 -14.59 -10.48 -6.75
CA ASP A 13 -13.41 -11.20 -6.34
C ASP A 13 -12.22 -10.71 -7.19
N ALA A 14 -11.01 -10.98 -6.68
CA ALA A 14 -9.75 -10.66 -7.33
C ALA A 14 -8.79 -11.86 -7.16
N ILE A 15 -9.29 -13.06 -7.49
CA ILE A 15 -8.60 -14.34 -7.30
C ILE A 15 -7.29 -14.39 -8.11
N GLU A 16 -7.23 -13.66 -9.22
CA GLU A 16 -6.03 -13.49 -10.05
C GLU A 16 -4.87 -12.79 -9.33
N CYS A 17 -5.12 -12.11 -8.21
CA CYS A 17 -4.05 -11.54 -7.39
C CYS A 17 -3.38 -12.56 -6.49
N LEU A 18 -3.96 -13.76 -6.32
CA LEU A 18 -3.36 -14.78 -5.48
C LEU A 18 -2.06 -15.30 -6.13
N PRO A 19 -1.02 -15.55 -5.34
CA PRO A 19 0.24 -16.03 -5.88
C PRO A 19 0.05 -17.44 -6.49
N GLU A 20 0.73 -17.73 -7.60
CA GLU A 20 0.52 -18.95 -8.41
C GLU A 20 0.70 -20.25 -7.62
N ASN A 21 1.54 -20.24 -6.58
CA ASN A 21 1.80 -21.37 -5.71
C ASN A 21 0.66 -21.66 -4.68
N VAL A 22 -0.38 -20.82 -4.60
CA VAL A 22 -1.53 -21.04 -3.70
C VAL A 22 -2.50 -22.10 -4.25
N PHE A 23 -2.53 -22.32 -5.57
CA PHE A 23 -3.47 -23.24 -6.23
C PHE A 23 -2.82 -24.47 -6.86
N LEU A 24 -1.54 -24.76 -6.59
CA LEU A 24 -0.93 -25.97 -7.13
C LEU A 24 -1.67 -27.19 -6.57
N PRO A 25 -2.30 -28.04 -7.41
CA PRO A 25 -2.81 -29.31 -6.93
C PRO A 25 -1.62 -30.09 -6.39
N SER A 26 -1.75 -30.58 -5.17
CA SER A 26 -0.84 -31.54 -4.56
C SER A 26 -0.90 -32.87 -5.34
N ASN A 27 -0.32 -32.88 -6.55
CA ASN A 27 0.00 -34.13 -7.25
C ASN A 27 1.17 -34.85 -6.55
N GLU A 28 1.79 -34.21 -5.56
CA GLU A 28 2.52 -34.89 -4.50
C GLU A 28 1.66 -34.81 -3.23
N VAL A 29 1.01 -35.93 -2.91
CA VAL A 29 0.58 -36.20 -1.54
C VAL A 29 1.86 -36.37 -0.72
N THR A 30 2.48 -35.28 -0.30
CA THR A 30 3.30 -35.30 0.89
C THR A 30 2.35 -35.54 2.06
N THR A 31 2.70 -36.44 2.96
CA THR A 31 1.96 -36.68 4.22
C THR A 31 1.98 -35.47 5.18
N GLU A 32 2.43 -34.33 4.70
CA GLU A 32 2.38 -33.04 5.36
C GLU A 32 1.15 -32.30 4.83
N SER A 33 0.30 -31.86 5.76
CA SER A 33 -0.93 -31.09 5.55
C SER A 33 -0.77 -30.04 4.43
N PRO A 34 -1.86 -29.70 3.68
CA PRO A 34 -1.81 -28.71 2.59
C PRO A 34 -0.96 -27.55 3.03
N THR A 35 0.18 -27.35 2.34
CA THR A 35 1.32 -26.54 2.80
C THR A 35 0.77 -25.34 3.54
N VAL A 36 0.79 -25.40 4.88
CA VAL A 36 0.23 -24.34 5.70
C VAL A 36 1.01 -23.13 5.27
N VAL A 37 0.33 -22.19 4.58
CA VAL A 37 0.90 -20.93 4.11
C VAL A 37 1.77 -20.42 5.25
N ASN A 38 3.11 -20.46 5.14
CA ASN A 38 4.05 -20.37 6.27
C ASN A 38 3.55 -19.31 7.27
N LEU A 39 2.79 -19.76 8.28
CA LEU A 39 2.02 -18.83 9.08
C LEU A 39 3.01 -18.19 10.01
N PRO A 40 2.98 -16.85 10.15
CA PRO A 40 3.99 -16.15 10.91
C PRO A 40 3.98 -16.66 12.36
N MET A 41 5.12 -17.18 12.81
CA MET A 41 5.30 -17.68 14.18
C MET A 41 5.19 -16.56 15.24
N LYS A 42 5.18 -15.29 14.81
CA LYS A 42 5.08 -14.10 15.66
C LYS A 42 3.97 -13.19 15.14
N PRO A 43 3.27 -12.46 16.03
CA PRO A 43 2.26 -11.50 15.60
C PRO A 43 2.89 -10.41 14.72
N SER A 44 2.48 -10.37 13.45
CA SER A 44 2.83 -9.35 12.47
C SER A 44 1.63 -8.40 12.28
N ARG A 45 1.89 -7.11 12.07
CA ARG A 45 0.84 -6.17 11.67
C ARG A 45 0.23 -6.52 10.30
N TYR A 46 0.92 -7.35 9.52
CA TYR A 46 0.49 -7.81 8.19
C TYR A 46 -0.12 -9.22 8.22
N LEU A 47 -0.42 -9.78 9.41
CA LEU A 47 -0.90 -11.16 9.57
C LEU A 47 -2.04 -11.52 8.59
N SER A 48 -3.05 -10.66 8.43
CA SER A 48 -4.16 -10.93 7.51
C SER A 48 -3.73 -10.99 6.04
N GLN A 49 -2.72 -10.19 5.65
CA GLN A 49 -2.14 -10.22 4.31
C GLN A 49 -1.25 -11.46 4.13
N GLU A 50 -0.44 -11.79 5.13
CA GLU A 50 0.42 -12.97 5.16
C GLU A 50 -0.38 -14.28 5.10
N ILE A 51 -1.57 -14.35 5.72
CA ILE A 51 -2.47 -15.51 5.62
C ILE A 51 -2.94 -15.76 4.17
N ILE A 52 -3.16 -14.69 3.39
CA ILE A 52 -3.68 -14.78 2.02
C ILE A 52 -2.55 -15.01 1.01
N PHE A 53 -1.46 -14.25 1.14
CA PHE A 53 -0.39 -14.19 0.13
C PHE A 53 0.89 -14.93 0.53
N GLY A 54 1.04 -15.30 1.81
CA GLY A 54 2.24 -15.93 2.36
C GLY A 54 3.31 -14.94 2.83
N GLN A 55 4.14 -15.42 3.77
CA GLN A 55 5.25 -14.64 4.33
C GLN A 55 6.26 -14.24 3.25
N ASP A 56 6.60 -15.14 2.32
CA ASP A 56 7.54 -14.85 1.23
C ASP A 56 7.08 -13.67 0.36
N PHE A 57 5.77 -13.55 0.13
CA PHE A 57 5.20 -12.42 -0.60
C PHE A 57 5.29 -11.13 0.20
N GLN A 58 5.02 -11.19 1.51
CA GLN A 58 5.20 -10.04 2.41
C GLN A 58 6.64 -9.54 2.44
N GLU A 59 7.62 -10.45 2.46
CA GLU A 59 9.04 -10.10 2.41
C GLU A 59 9.42 -9.43 1.09
N LYS A 60 8.88 -9.92 -0.04
CA LYS A 60 9.04 -9.26 -1.35
C LYS A 60 8.50 -7.84 -1.33
N LEU A 61 7.29 -7.61 -0.82
CA LEU A 61 6.71 -6.26 -0.66
C LEU A 61 7.61 -5.35 0.18
N GLY A 62 8.12 -5.89 1.29
CA GLY A 62 9.04 -5.18 2.18
C GLY A 62 10.29 -4.67 1.46
N LYS A 63 10.88 -5.48 0.57
CA LYS A 63 12.09 -5.18 -0.22
C LYS A 63 11.84 -4.34 -1.48
N SER A 64 10.59 -4.16 -1.88
CA SER A 64 10.25 -3.42 -3.10
C SER A 64 10.70 -1.97 -3.06
N LYS A 65 11.06 -1.46 -4.24
CA LYS A 65 11.39 -0.05 -4.46
C LYS A 65 10.42 0.57 -5.45
N TYR A 66 9.70 1.60 -5.04
CA TYR A 66 8.70 2.28 -5.87
C TYR A 66 8.97 3.78 -5.96
N PHE A 67 8.66 4.35 -7.12
CA PHE A 67 8.63 5.79 -7.33
C PHE A 67 7.20 6.24 -7.63
N VAL A 68 6.66 7.07 -6.74
CA VAL A 68 5.31 7.63 -6.81
C VAL A 68 5.42 9.06 -7.35
N VAL A 69 4.90 9.26 -8.56
CA VAL A 69 4.87 10.58 -9.20
C VAL A 69 3.51 11.23 -8.93
N GLY A 70 3.51 12.23 -8.07
CA GLY A 70 2.31 12.93 -7.60
C GLY A 70 1.78 12.41 -6.27
N SER A 71 1.45 13.33 -5.37
CA SER A 71 0.89 13.08 -4.03
C SER A 71 -0.48 13.74 -3.83
N GLY A 72 -1.20 13.98 -4.93
CA GLY A 72 -2.60 14.42 -4.94
C GLY A 72 -3.58 13.33 -4.45
N ALA A 73 -4.83 13.34 -4.96
CA ALA A 73 -5.88 12.44 -4.45
C ALA A 73 -5.51 10.95 -4.56
N ILE A 74 -5.08 10.53 -5.77
CA ILE A 74 -4.64 9.16 -6.02
C ILE A 74 -3.36 8.84 -5.25
N GLY A 75 -2.40 9.79 -5.22
CA GLY A 75 -1.14 9.61 -4.50
C GLY A 75 -1.36 9.39 -3.00
N CYS A 76 -2.29 10.12 -2.38
CA CYS A 76 -2.67 9.93 -0.98
C CYS A 76 -3.21 8.52 -0.71
N GLU A 77 -4.15 8.04 -1.53
CA GLU A 77 -4.71 6.68 -1.40
C GLU A 77 -3.64 5.61 -1.64
N MET A 78 -2.79 5.79 -2.65
CA MET A 78 -1.71 4.86 -2.98
C MET A 78 -0.69 4.76 -1.85
N LEU A 79 -0.22 5.89 -1.31
CA LEU A 79 0.76 5.89 -0.23
C LEU A 79 0.19 5.27 1.05
N LYS A 80 -1.09 5.50 1.36
CA LYS A 80 -1.78 4.82 2.46
C LYS A 80 -1.81 3.31 2.22
N ASN A 81 -2.19 2.86 1.01
CA ASN A 81 -2.17 1.44 0.67
C ASN A 81 -0.76 0.84 0.80
N PHE A 82 0.27 1.53 0.30
CA PHE A 82 1.67 1.10 0.41
C PHE A 82 2.10 0.94 1.87
N ALA A 83 1.77 1.91 2.72
CA ALA A 83 2.07 1.84 4.15
C ALA A 83 1.36 0.67 4.83
N MET A 84 0.09 0.39 4.48
CA MET A 84 -0.67 -0.72 5.06
C MET A 84 -0.22 -2.09 4.55
N MET A 85 0.19 -2.18 3.28
CA MET A 85 0.70 -3.41 2.67
C MET A 85 2.15 -3.73 3.05
N GLY A 86 2.86 -2.78 3.68
CA GLY A 86 4.25 -2.95 4.08
C GLY A 86 5.26 -2.77 2.95
N ILE A 87 4.91 -2.01 1.91
CA ILE A 87 5.82 -1.71 0.80
C ILE A 87 6.98 -0.85 1.31
N GLY A 88 8.21 -1.24 0.97
CA GLY A 88 9.41 -0.51 1.37
C GLY A 88 9.69 -0.52 2.87
N CYS A 89 9.18 -1.51 3.61
CA CYS A 89 9.33 -1.63 5.07
C CYS A 89 10.46 -2.58 5.53
N SER A 90 11.28 -3.08 4.60
CA SER A 90 12.54 -3.77 4.90
C SER A 90 13.73 -2.84 4.76
N GLU A 91 14.90 -3.24 5.25
CA GLU A 91 16.15 -2.46 5.14
C GLU A 91 16.55 -2.17 3.68
N GLU A 92 16.18 -3.07 2.76
CA GLU A 92 16.49 -2.94 1.33
C GLU A 92 15.40 -2.18 0.55
N GLY A 93 14.20 -2.04 1.11
CA GLY A 93 13.05 -1.45 0.47
C GLY A 93 12.98 0.07 0.60
N TYR A 94 12.31 0.73 -0.36
CA TYR A 94 12.24 2.19 -0.38
C TYR A 94 11.08 2.74 -1.23
N VAL A 95 10.43 3.80 -0.79
CA VAL A 95 9.46 4.56 -1.58
C VAL A 95 9.97 5.97 -1.79
N TYR A 96 9.99 6.40 -3.05
CA TYR A 96 10.26 7.78 -3.42
C TYR A 96 8.93 8.41 -3.81
N VAL A 97 8.62 9.60 -3.31
CA VAL A 97 7.45 10.36 -3.73
C VAL A 97 7.89 11.75 -4.18
N THR A 98 7.39 12.21 -5.32
CA THR A 98 7.62 13.60 -5.77
C THR A 98 6.31 14.31 -6.09
N ASP A 99 6.24 15.59 -5.74
CA ASP A 99 5.13 16.48 -6.09
C ASP A 99 5.61 17.92 -5.94
N MET A 100 5.46 18.70 -7.00
CA MET A 100 5.90 20.10 -7.06
C MET A 100 4.84 21.08 -6.51
N ASP A 101 3.66 20.60 -6.16
CA ASP A 101 2.57 21.44 -5.65
C ASP A 101 2.61 21.58 -4.11
N SER A 102 2.16 22.74 -3.65
CA SER A 102 1.77 22.96 -2.26
C SER A 102 0.32 22.58 -1.99
N ILE A 103 -0.03 22.34 -0.71
CA ILE A 103 -1.37 21.99 -0.27
C ILE A 103 -2.29 23.22 -0.25
N GLU A 104 -3.47 23.08 -0.86
CA GLU A 104 -4.53 24.09 -0.83
C GLU A 104 -5.77 23.63 -0.07
N LYS A 105 -6.59 24.59 0.40
CA LYS A 105 -7.88 24.29 1.05
C LYS A 105 -8.79 23.41 0.18
N SER A 106 -8.79 23.64 -1.13
CA SER A 106 -9.56 22.89 -2.13
C SER A 106 -9.15 21.42 -2.23
N ASN A 107 -7.96 21.05 -1.74
CA ASN A 107 -7.41 19.71 -1.83
C ASN A 107 -7.93 18.80 -0.69
N LEU A 108 -8.25 19.39 0.46
CA LEU A 108 -8.62 18.67 1.69
C LEU A 108 -9.90 17.84 1.55
N ASN A 109 -10.74 18.10 0.55
CA ASN A 109 -11.95 17.32 0.31
C ASN A 109 -11.67 15.90 -0.23
N ARG A 110 -10.45 15.64 -0.73
CA ARG A 110 -10.09 14.37 -1.40
C ARG A 110 -8.65 13.91 -1.16
N GLN A 111 -7.84 14.69 -0.44
CA GLN A 111 -6.43 14.38 -0.11
C GLN A 111 -6.30 14.25 1.40
N PHE A 112 -6.81 13.14 1.94
CA PHE A 112 -7.02 12.94 3.38
C PHE A 112 -5.73 12.78 4.19
N LEU A 113 -4.55 12.71 3.56
CA LEU A 113 -3.27 12.77 4.28
C LEU A 113 -2.98 14.18 4.81
N PHE A 114 -3.65 15.21 4.28
CA PHE A 114 -3.42 16.60 4.63
C PHE A 114 -4.45 17.13 5.62
N ARG A 115 -4.06 18.14 6.39
CA ARG A 115 -4.93 18.82 7.35
C ARG A 115 -4.97 20.32 7.07
N SER A 116 -5.91 21.02 7.70
CA SER A 116 -6.05 22.49 7.54
C SER A 116 -4.79 23.25 7.94
N TRP A 117 -4.02 22.74 8.90
CA TRP A 117 -2.74 23.32 9.33
C TRP A 117 -1.56 22.98 8.40
N ASP A 118 -1.78 22.18 7.36
CA ASP A 118 -0.76 21.86 6.35
C ASP A 118 -0.87 22.71 5.09
N ILE A 119 -1.85 23.60 5.00
CA ILE A 119 -2.03 24.51 3.86
C ILE A 119 -0.75 25.33 3.64
N GLY A 120 -0.27 25.37 2.40
CA GLY A 120 0.96 26.04 1.98
C GLY A 120 2.22 25.17 2.09
N LYS A 121 2.18 24.02 2.78
CA LYS A 121 3.30 23.06 2.80
C LYS A 121 3.32 22.22 1.52
N MET A 122 4.47 21.63 1.21
CA MET A 122 4.64 20.74 0.05
C MET A 122 3.88 19.43 0.24
N LYS A 123 3.09 19.04 -0.78
CA LYS A 123 2.25 17.83 -0.70
C LYS A 123 3.07 16.58 -0.46
N SER A 124 4.17 16.40 -1.18
CA SER A 124 5.02 15.21 -1.08
C SER A 124 5.64 15.05 0.31
N THR A 125 6.12 16.14 0.90
CA THR A 125 6.70 16.16 2.25
C THR A 125 5.68 15.77 3.31
N VAL A 126 4.52 16.43 3.32
CA VAL A 126 3.47 16.16 4.31
C VAL A 126 2.89 14.76 4.12
N ALA A 127 2.74 14.29 2.87
CA ALA A 127 2.25 12.94 2.58
C ALA A 127 3.22 11.88 3.12
N ALA A 128 4.52 12.07 2.95
CA ALA A 128 5.55 11.17 3.46
C ALA A 128 5.57 11.11 5.00
N GLU A 129 5.43 12.26 5.67
CA GLU A 129 5.29 12.33 7.13
C GLU A 129 4.03 11.61 7.61
N ALA A 130 2.89 11.87 6.96
CA ALA A 130 1.62 11.25 7.32
C ALA A 130 1.66 9.72 7.21
N VAL A 131 2.24 9.16 6.15
CA VAL A 131 2.32 7.70 6.01
C VAL A 131 3.38 7.07 6.90
N LYS A 132 4.47 7.78 7.25
CA LYS A 132 5.37 7.33 8.31
C LYS A 132 4.68 7.27 9.68
N ALA A 133 3.74 8.16 9.95
CA ALA A 133 2.92 8.07 11.16
C ALA A 133 1.98 6.85 11.15
N MET A 134 1.49 6.42 9.97
CA MET A 134 0.69 5.19 9.82
C MET A 134 1.54 3.91 9.93
N ASN A 135 2.76 3.96 9.39
CA ASN A 135 3.72 2.87 9.47
C ASN A 135 5.14 3.40 9.59
N SER A 136 5.66 3.41 10.83
CA SER A 136 6.99 3.91 11.15
C SER A 136 8.12 3.12 10.51
N ARG A 137 7.85 1.91 10.01
CA ARG A 137 8.83 1.08 9.29
C ARG A 137 8.95 1.45 7.81
N MET A 138 8.05 2.26 7.26
CA MET A 138 8.07 2.60 5.84
C MET A 138 9.25 3.53 5.54
N ASN A 139 10.17 3.06 4.72
CA ASN A 139 11.26 3.87 4.20
C ASN A 139 10.73 4.72 3.06
N ILE A 140 10.48 6.00 3.34
CA ILE A 140 9.99 6.95 2.34
C ILE A 140 10.80 8.25 2.33
N ARG A 141 11.07 8.76 1.12
CA ARG A 141 11.69 10.06 0.87
C ARG A 141 10.83 10.90 -0.08
N ALA A 142 10.63 12.15 0.31
CA ALA A 142 9.93 13.14 -0.49
C ALA A 142 10.89 13.98 -1.34
N TYR A 143 10.45 14.30 -2.55
CA TYR A 143 11.04 15.26 -3.48
C TYR A 143 9.98 16.29 -3.87
N VAL A 144 10.43 17.45 -4.31
CA VAL A 144 9.55 18.56 -4.72
C VAL A 144 9.74 18.91 -6.21
N ASP A 145 10.45 18.05 -6.92
CA ASP A 145 10.88 18.25 -8.29
C ASP A 145 9.82 17.73 -9.28
N GLY A 146 9.64 18.46 -10.37
CA GLY A 146 8.87 17.96 -11.51
C GLY A 146 9.60 16.81 -12.19
N VAL A 147 8.86 15.77 -12.58
CA VAL A 147 9.40 14.68 -13.40
C VAL A 147 9.31 15.09 -14.86
N LEU A 148 10.46 15.21 -15.53
CA LEU A 148 10.52 15.44 -16.96
C LEU A 148 10.43 14.10 -17.71
N PRO A 149 9.79 14.07 -18.90
CA PRO A 149 9.68 12.88 -19.74
C PRO A 149 11.03 12.43 -20.31
#